data_AF-A0A523SJH9-F1
#
_entry.id   AF-A0A523SJH9-F1
#
_cell.length_a   1.000
_cell.length_b   1.000
_cell.length_c   1.000
_cell.angle_alpha   90.00
_cell.angle_beta   90.00
_cell.angle_gamma   90.00
#
_symmetry.space_group_name_H-M   'P 1'
#
loop_
_entity.id
_entity.type
_entity.pdbx_description
1 polymer ?
#
loop_
_entity_poly.entity_id
_entity_poly.type
_entity_poly.pdbx_seq_one_letter_code
_entity_poly.pdbx_strand_id
1 'polypeptide(L)' 'KSIMGVIMLAAEMGSTISIIADGVDEKEAITALFELVTVRKFDEE' A
#
# COMPACT_ATOMS: atom_id res chain seq x y z
N LYS A 1 -8.90 -6.92 -4.75
CA LYS A 1 -7.50 -6.65 -4.39
C LYS A 1 -6.65 -7.77 -5.02
N SER A 2 -5.76 -7.47 -5.98
CA SER A 2 -4.98 -8.50 -6.71
C SER A 2 -3.50 -8.37 -6.37
N ILE A 3 -2.93 -9.40 -5.73
CA ILE A 3 -1.52 -9.42 -5.34
C ILE A 3 -0.58 -9.37 -6.54
N MET A 4 -0.99 -9.95 -7.68
CA MET A 4 -0.20 -9.93 -8.92
C MET A 4 0.01 -8.50 -9.45
N GLY A 5 -0.99 -7.62 -9.30
CA GLY A 5 -0.87 -6.22 -9.74
C GLY A 5 0.12 -5.41 -8.89
N VAL A 6 0.23 -5.74 -7.60
CA VAL A 6 1.21 -5.11 -6.70
C VAL A 6 2.63 -5.54 -7.06
N ILE A 7 2.85 -6.82 -7.36
CA ILE A 7 4.17 -7.34 -7.75
C ILE A 7 4.62 -6.75 -9.09
N MET A 8 3.70 -6.60 -10.06
CA MET A 8 4.01 -5.99 -11.36
C MET A 8 4.29 -4.49 -11.30
N LEU A 9 3.84 -3.78 -10.25
CA LEU A 9 4.12 -2.36 -10.08
C LEU A 9 5.63 -2.08 -10.01
N ALA A 10 6.41 -3.05 -9.50
CA ALA A 10 7.87 -3.01 -9.43
C ALA A 10 8.42 -1.66 -8.92
N ALA A 11 7.72 -1.05 -7.94
CA ALA A 11 8.08 0.25 -7.42
C ALA A 11 9.38 0.16 -6.63
N GLU A 12 10.39 0.89 -7.08
CA GLU A 12 11.69 0.98 -6.41
C GLU A 12 11.68 1.97 -5.25
N MET A 13 12.69 1.90 -4.38
CA MET A 13 12.87 2.87 -3.30
C MET A 13 12.99 4.29 -3.86
N GLY A 14 12.18 5.22 -3.33
CA GLY A 14 12.11 6.60 -3.84
C GLY A 14 11.01 6.83 -4.87
N SER A 15 10.31 5.78 -5.31
CA SER A 15 9.11 5.92 -6.14
C SER A 15 7.98 6.62 -5.39
N THR A 16 7.19 7.43 -6.11
CA THR A 16 5.94 7.97 -5.58
C THR A 16 4.78 7.08 -6.01
N ILE A 17 4.03 6.56 -5.05
CA ILE A 17 2.88 5.68 -5.29
C ILE A 17 1.61 6.41 -4.85
N SER A 18 0.57 6.37 -5.67
CA SER A 18 -0.77 6.86 -5.30
C SER A 18 -1.69 5.68 -4.98
N ILE A 19 -2.33 5.73 -3.82
CA ILE A 19 -3.28 4.71 -3.36
C ILE A 19 -4.68 5.32 -3.39
N ILE A 20 -5.62 4.62 -4.00
CA ILE A 20 -7.03 5.02 -4.08
C ILE A 20 -7.86 3.92 -3.44
N ALA A 21 -8.72 4.30 -2.50
CA ALA A 21 -9.73 3.44 -1.92
C ALA A 21 -11.09 4.11 -2.09
N ASP A 22 -12.11 3.31 -2.38
CA ASP A 22 -13.50 3.74 -2.51
C ASP A 22 -14.36 2.65 -1.87
N GLY A 23 -15.07 3.03 -0.81
CA GLY A 23 -15.84 2.10 0.00
C GLY A 23 -16.15 2.64 1.40
N VAL A 24 -17.00 1.90 2.12
CA VAL A 24 -17.40 2.26 3.49
C VAL A 24 -16.24 2.26 4.48
N ASP A 25 -15.16 1.54 4.15
CA ASP A 25 -13.93 1.36 4.92
C ASP A 25 -12.75 2.17 4.36
N GLU A 26 -12.98 3.13 3.43
CA GLU A 26 -11.91 3.84 2.72
C GLU A 26 -10.84 4.44 3.65
N LYS A 27 -11.25 5.06 4.76
CA LYS A 27 -10.34 5.75 5.69
C LYS A 27 -9.49 4.76 6.47
N GLU A 28 -10.12 3.68 6.91
CA GLU A 28 -9.47 2.61 7.67
C GLU A 28 -8.48 1.87 6.77
N ALA A 29 -8.87 1.58 5.53
CA ALA A 29 -8.03 0.94 4.54
C ALA A 29 -6.80 1.79 4.17
N ILE A 30 -6.97 3.09 3.91
CA ILE A 30 -5.86 4.00 3.61
C ILE A 30 -4.91 4.11 4.81
N THR A 31 -5.45 4.23 6.02
CA THR A 31 -4.63 4.31 7.25
C THR A 31 -3.80 3.05 7.45
N ALA A 32 -4.42 1.87 7.34
CA ALA A 32 -3.74 0.59 7.50
C ALA A 32 -2.67 0.37 6.43
N LEU A 33 -2.94 0.72 5.17
CA LEU A 33 -1.97 0.62 4.08
C LEU A 33 -0.79 1.59 4.28
N PHE A 34 -1.06 2.82 4.73
CA PHE A 34 0.00 3.78 5.04
C PHE A 34 0.91 3.28 6.17
N GLU A 35 0.33 2.76 7.26
CA GLU A 35 1.08 2.20 8.38
C GLU A 35 1.93 1.00 7.95
N LEU A 36 1.35 0.10 7.14
CA LEU A 36 2.07 -1.06 6.61
C LEU A 36 3.33 -0.65 5.84
N VAL A 37 3.22 0.35 4.94
CA VAL A 37 4.33 0.77 4.07
C VAL A 37 5.37 1.61 4.82
N THR A 38 4.94 2.52 5.69
CA THR A 38 5.82 3.55 6.28
C THR A 38 6.37 3.20 7.66
N VAL A 39 5.54 2.57 8.51
CA VAL A 39 5.90 2.25 9.90
C VAL A 39 6.42 0.83 9.97
N ARG A 40 5.62 -0.12 9.46
CA ARG A 40 5.90 -1.55 9.53
C ARG A 40 6.82 -2.03 8.41
N LYS A 41 7.06 -1.20 7.37
CA LYS A 41 7.91 -1.50 6.21
C LYS A 41 7.62 -2.89 5.63
N PHE A 42 6.35 -3.12 5.31
CA PHE A 42 5.85 -4.39 4.76
C PHE A 42 6.02 -5.61 5.68
N ASP A 43 6.29 -5.41 6.98
CA ASP A 43 6.63 -6.46 7.94
C ASP A 43 7.86 -7.28 7.53
N GLU A 44 8.80 -6.65 6.82
CA GLU A 44 10.08 -7.24 6.44
C GLU A 44 11.09 -7.12 7.60
N GLU A 45 11.70 -8.24 8.02
CA GLU A 45 12.87 -8.27 8.94
C GLU A 45 14.17 -7.89 8.21
#